data_AF-A0AAD7EIY9-F1
#
_entry.id   AF-A0AAD7EIY9-F1
#
_cell.length_a   1.000
_cell.length_b   1.000
_cell.length_c   1.000
_cell.angle_alpha   90.00
_cell.angle_beta   90.00
_cell.angle_gamma   90.00
#
_symmetry.space_group_name_H-M   'P 1'
#
loop_
_entity.id
_entity.type
_entity.pdbx_description
1 polymer ?
#
loop_
_entity_poly.entity_id
_entity_poly.type
_entity_poly.pdbx_seq_one_letter_code
_entity_poly.pdbx_strand_id
1 'polypeptide(L)'
;MRYRNLVKRASRAAARMVELEIHIQALQEQLRETDESSSAFVASLRQQLDELSAELIKRKQDDMELRLRNEELARKKQALSKRVARFDGCFETGVAKLSTQSLKEDGMISTEIRACVRDIVSSGAPVESVDKIIHAVAKGLNIQICDHISARSTGRIVIEGGVAAQLQIVDAIKDADHFTASGDGTSHKHLNYESRFIAVKQNILALGLTQAPSHTSKEQMAGWLKLIEEMYTAYNNSPLGRAYPEDFRTFFIKITVARAFLEMKKRLDREIRGEHALLHLTAPKLLDVIYEITDHKIQAAGGMAA
;
A
#
# COMPACT_ATOMS: atom_id res chain seq x y z
N MET A 1 -104.78 85.68 -53.38
CA MET A 1 -103.34 85.40 -53.58
C MET A 1 -102.54 85.02 -52.31
N ARG A 2 -102.99 85.26 -51.08
CA ARG A 2 -102.21 84.96 -49.85
C ARG A 2 -102.15 83.48 -49.43
N TYR A 3 -103.14 82.65 -49.80
CA TYR A 3 -103.22 81.24 -49.38
C TYR A 3 -102.19 80.32 -50.10
N ARG A 4 -101.89 80.54 -51.39
CA ARG A 4 -100.87 79.77 -52.14
C ARG A 4 -99.45 79.92 -51.60
N ASN A 5 -99.10 81.08 -51.03
CA ASN A 5 -97.77 81.31 -50.43
C ASN A 5 -97.62 80.64 -49.06
N LEU A 6 -98.72 80.49 -48.31
CA LEU A 6 -98.75 79.74 -47.05
C LEU A 6 -98.58 78.24 -47.28
N VAL A 7 -99.28 77.66 -48.27
CA VAL A 7 -99.13 76.23 -48.63
C VAL A 7 -97.72 75.91 -49.15
N LYS A 8 -97.12 76.79 -49.97
CA LYS A 8 -95.72 76.62 -50.41
C LYS A 8 -94.70 76.78 -49.29
N ARG A 9 -94.96 77.62 -48.27
CA ARG A 9 -94.11 77.74 -47.08
C ARG A 9 -94.25 76.52 -46.18
N ALA A 10 -95.47 76.01 -46.00
CA ALA A 10 -95.74 74.79 -45.24
C ALA A 10 -95.12 73.54 -45.91
N SER A 11 -95.20 73.41 -47.25
CA SER A 11 -94.59 72.26 -47.94
C SER A 11 -93.06 72.31 -47.91
N ARG A 12 -92.45 73.50 -47.97
CA ARG A 12 -90.99 73.66 -47.80
C ARG A 12 -90.54 73.41 -46.36
N ALA A 13 -91.36 73.79 -45.38
CA ALA A 13 -91.10 73.48 -43.98
C ALA A 13 -91.21 71.97 -43.72
N ALA A 14 -92.22 71.30 -44.28
CA ALA A 14 -92.36 69.85 -44.20
C ALA A 14 -91.20 69.11 -44.91
N ALA A 15 -90.79 69.55 -46.09
CA ALA A 15 -89.63 68.97 -46.79
C ALA A 15 -88.33 69.16 -46.00
N ARG A 16 -88.12 70.33 -45.38
CA ARG A 16 -86.99 70.56 -44.47
C ARG A 16 -87.06 69.70 -43.21
N MET A 17 -88.24 69.44 -42.67
CA MET A 17 -88.41 68.53 -41.53
C MET A 17 -87.98 67.11 -41.90
N VAL A 18 -88.41 66.61 -43.05
CA VAL A 18 -87.98 65.28 -43.54
C VAL A 18 -86.47 65.25 -43.78
N GLU A 19 -85.90 66.30 -44.37
CA GLU A 19 -84.45 66.41 -44.59
C GLU A 19 -83.66 66.45 -43.27
N LEU A 20 -84.17 67.16 -42.26
CA LEU A 20 -83.60 67.19 -40.91
C LEU A 20 -83.75 65.84 -40.19
N GLU A 21 -84.86 65.15 -40.35
CA GLU A 21 -85.06 63.80 -39.78
C GLU A 21 -84.07 62.80 -40.38
N ILE A 22 -83.85 62.86 -41.69
CA ILE A 22 -82.81 62.04 -42.37
C ILE A 22 -81.41 62.39 -41.83
N HIS A 23 -81.12 63.68 -41.61
CA HIS A 23 -79.83 64.11 -41.06
C HIS A 23 -79.64 63.67 -39.60
N ILE A 24 -80.70 63.72 -38.79
CA ILE A 24 -80.69 63.24 -37.40
C ILE A 24 -80.45 61.73 -37.39
N GLN A 25 -81.10 60.96 -38.27
CA GLN A 25 -80.87 59.52 -38.38
C GLN A 25 -79.44 59.20 -38.82
N ALA A 26 -78.89 59.92 -39.79
CA ALA A 26 -77.51 59.73 -40.24
C ALA A 26 -76.50 60.05 -39.13
N LEU A 27 -76.72 61.13 -38.37
CA LEU A 27 -75.87 61.48 -37.22
C LEU A 27 -75.99 60.47 -36.08
N GLN A 28 -77.19 59.92 -35.84
CA GLN A 28 -77.38 58.86 -34.85
C GLN A 28 -76.65 57.57 -35.22
N GLU A 29 -76.65 57.18 -36.50
CA GLU A 29 -75.90 56.01 -36.96
C GLU A 29 -74.39 56.23 -36.86
N GLN A 30 -73.90 57.41 -37.28
CA GLN A 30 -72.48 57.76 -37.11
C GLN A 30 -72.07 57.76 -35.63
N LEU A 31 -72.93 58.27 -34.74
CA LEU A 31 -72.66 58.25 -33.30
C LEU A 31 -72.55 56.79 -32.82
N ARG A 32 -73.47 55.92 -33.24
CA ARG A 32 -73.47 54.51 -32.87
C ARG A 32 -72.22 53.79 -33.38
N GLU A 33 -71.82 54.00 -34.64
CA GLU A 33 -70.60 53.43 -35.22
C GLU A 33 -69.34 53.91 -34.47
N THR A 34 -69.28 55.20 -34.09
CA THR A 34 -68.16 55.75 -33.30
C THR A 34 -68.14 55.21 -31.88
N ASP A 35 -69.30 55.01 -31.25
CA ASP A 35 -69.41 54.42 -29.91
C ASP A 35 -69.01 52.95 -29.92
N GLU A 36 -69.45 52.17 -30.92
CA GLU A 36 -69.05 50.76 -31.08
C GLU A 36 -67.55 50.63 -31.35
N SER A 37 -67.01 51.48 -32.23
CA SER A 37 -65.56 51.50 -32.52
C SER A 37 -64.74 51.91 -31.29
N SER A 38 -65.20 52.91 -30.55
CA SER A 38 -64.53 53.38 -29.33
C SER A 38 -64.63 52.34 -28.21
N SER A 39 -65.77 51.68 -28.05
CA SER A 39 -65.99 50.59 -27.10
C SER A 39 -65.08 49.40 -27.40
N ALA A 40 -64.98 48.99 -28.67
CA ALA A 40 -64.08 47.93 -29.10
C ALA A 40 -62.61 48.28 -28.86
N PHE A 41 -62.21 49.52 -29.12
CA PHE A 41 -60.86 50.00 -28.85
C PHE A 41 -60.54 50.02 -27.34
N VAL A 42 -61.46 50.48 -26.51
CA VAL A 42 -61.32 50.46 -25.04
C VAL A 42 -61.24 49.03 -24.51
N ALA A 43 -62.02 48.09 -25.06
CA ALA A 43 -61.95 46.68 -24.69
C ALA A 43 -60.59 46.06 -25.04
N SER A 44 -60.05 46.36 -26.23
CA SER A 44 -58.72 45.94 -26.67
C SER A 44 -57.62 46.49 -25.75
N LEU A 45 -57.67 47.78 -25.41
CA LEU A 45 -56.71 48.40 -24.49
C LEU A 45 -56.77 47.79 -23.08
N ARG A 46 -57.97 47.45 -22.57
CA ARG A 46 -58.10 46.76 -21.28
C ARG A 46 -57.48 45.37 -21.32
N GLN A 47 -57.71 44.62 -22.41
CA GLN A 47 -57.10 43.30 -22.59
C GLN A 47 -55.57 43.39 -22.62
N GLN A 48 -55.00 44.37 -23.33
CA GLN A 48 -53.56 44.61 -23.35
C GLN A 48 -53.02 45.00 -21.97
N LEU A 49 -53.75 45.84 -21.23
CA LEU A 49 -53.37 46.23 -19.88
C LEU A 49 -53.33 45.03 -18.92
N ASP A 50 -54.33 44.15 -19.01
CA ASP A 50 -54.41 42.94 -18.18
C ASP A 50 -53.27 41.98 -18.50
N GLU A 51 -52.96 41.76 -19.79
CA GLU A 51 -51.86 40.91 -20.23
C GLU A 51 -50.49 41.45 -19.77
N LEU A 52 -50.24 42.75 -19.94
CA LEU A 52 -49.02 43.41 -19.45
C LEU A 52 -48.92 43.35 -17.92
N SER A 53 -50.03 43.50 -17.21
CA SER A 53 -50.03 43.43 -15.75
C SER A 53 -49.67 42.02 -15.25
N ALA A 54 -50.19 40.98 -15.93
CA ALA A 54 -49.86 39.59 -15.62
C ALA A 54 -48.39 39.27 -15.92
N GLU A 55 -47.85 39.76 -17.04
CA GLU A 55 -46.43 39.58 -17.37
C GLU A 55 -45.51 40.28 -16.37
N LEU A 56 -45.88 41.47 -15.91
CA LEU A 56 -45.13 42.23 -14.92
C LEU A 56 -45.09 41.49 -13.57
N ILE A 57 -46.22 40.91 -13.14
CA ILE A 57 -46.27 40.08 -11.92
C ILE A 57 -45.34 38.87 -12.06
N LYS A 58 -45.37 38.18 -13.20
CA LYS A 58 -44.51 37.03 -13.47
C LYS A 58 -43.02 37.40 -13.43
N ARG A 59 -42.62 38.48 -14.13
CA ARG A 59 -41.23 38.96 -14.11
C ARG A 59 -40.75 39.36 -12.72
N LYS A 60 -41.63 39.93 -11.88
CA LYS A 60 -41.28 40.25 -10.48
C LYS A 60 -41.05 39.01 -9.63
N GLN A 61 -41.80 37.94 -9.87
CA GLN A 61 -41.58 36.65 -9.19
C GLN A 61 -40.24 36.03 -9.61
N ASP A 62 -39.95 36.03 -10.91
CA ASP A 62 -38.69 35.51 -11.45
C ASP A 62 -37.47 36.30 -10.92
N ASP A 63 -37.56 37.64 -10.86
CA ASP A 63 -36.48 38.48 -10.29
C ASP A 63 -36.25 38.18 -8.80
N MET A 64 -37.32 37.92 -8.04
CA MET A 64 -37.21 37.53 -6.64
C MET A 64 -36.52 36.17 -6.48
N GLU A 65 -36.86 35.19 -7.31
CA GLU A 65 -36.23 33.86 -7.29
C GLU A 65 -34.75 33.93 -7.64
N LEU A 66 -34.39 34.70 -8.67
CA LEU A 66 -33.00 34.92 -9.08
C LEU A 66 -32.17 35.59 -7.98
N ARG A 67 -32.74 36.56 -7.26
CA ARG A 67 -32.06 37.20 -6.12
C ARG A 67 -31.77 36.21 -5.01
N LEU A 68 -32.75 35.39 -4.62
CA LEU A 68 -32.56 34.36 -3.59
C LEU A 68 -31.47 33.36 -3.98
N ARG A 69 -31.46 32.92 -5.25
CA ARG A 69 -30.45 31.99 -5.76
C ARG A 69 -29.04 32.61 -5.79
N ASN A 70 -28.92 33.88 -6.15
CA ASN A 70 -27.65 34.60 -6.13
C ASN A 70 -27.09 34.78 -4.71
N GLU A 71 -27.96 35.05 -3.72
CA GLU A 71 -27.55 35.09 -2.31
C GLU A 71 -27.03 33.74 -1.82
N GLU A 72 -27.70 32.64 -2.19
CA GLU A 72 -27.27 31.29 -1.82
C GLU A 72 -25.91 30.95 -2.45
N LEU A 73 -25.72 31.27 -3.74
CA LEU A 73 -24.44 31.08 -4.43
C LEU A 73 -23.33 31.93 -3.81
N ALA A 74 -23.61 33.17 -3.41
CA ALA A 74 -22.65 34.02 -2.72
C ALA A 74 -22.23 33.41 -1.37
N ARG A 75 -23.17 32.87 -0.59
CA ARG A 75 -22.87 32.16 0.67
C ARG A 75 -22.02 30.91 0.42
N LYS A 76 -22.34 30.09 -0.58
CA LYS A 76 -21.55 28.91 -0.97
C LYS A 76 -20.13 29.28 -1.40
N LYS A 77 -19.99 30.32 -2.23
CA LYS A 77 -18.68 30.85 -2.67
C LYS A 77 -17.86 31.32 -1.48
N GLN A 78 -18.45 32.05 -0.54
CA GLN A 78 -17.76 32.53 0.65
C GLN A 78 -17.34 31.37 1.57
N ALA A 79 -18.19 30.34 1.73
CA ALA A 79 -17.86 29.14 2.51
C ALA A 79 -16.71 28.35 1.89
N LEU A 80 -16.71 28.18 0.56
CA LEU A 80 -15.61 27.54 -0.18
C LEU A 80 -14.33 28.36 -0.07
N SER A 81 -14.39 29.67 -0.27
CA SER A 81 -13.23 30.55 -0.13
C SER A 81 -12.62 30.48 1.28
N LYS A 82 -13.45 30.45 2.33
CA LYS A 82 -12.98 30.23 3.72
C LYS A 82 -12.37 28.85 3.93
N ARG A 83 -12.87 27.80 3.27
CA ARG A 83 -12.28 26.45 3.32
C ARG A 83 -10.91 26.40 2.63
N VAL A 84 -10.79 27.00 1.45
CA VAL A 84 -9.54 27.09 0.70
C VAL A 84 -8.50 27.89 1.51
N ALA A 85 -8.87 29.05 2.05
CA ALA A 85 -7.97 29.85 2.88
C ALA A 85 -7.48 29.12 4.14
N ARG A 86 -8.32 28.25 4.75
CA ARG A 86 -7.90 27.38 5.87
C ARG A 86 -6.97 26.27 5.42
N PHE A 87 -7.17 25.73 4.21
CA PHE A 87 -6.32 24.70 3.64
C PHE A 87 -4.92 25.25 3.33
N ASP A 88 -4.83 26.43 2.72
CA ASP A 88 -3.57 27.10 2.42
C ASP A 88 -2.78 27.43 3.69
N GLY A 89 -3.46 27.94 4.74
CA GLY A 89 -2.83 28.21 6.04
C GLY A 89 -2.32 26.94 6.75
N CYS A 90 -3.00 25.80 6.58
CA CYS A 90 -2.52 24.51 7.08
C CYS A 90 -1.37 23.95 6.24
N PHE A 91 -1.30 24.25 4.95
CA PHE A 91 -0.21 23.79 4.09
C PHE A 91 1.07 24.55 4.39
N GLU A 92 1.04 25.87 4.56
CA GLU A 92 2.24 26.65 4.92
C GLU A 92 2.76 26.32 6.33
N THR A 93 1.86 26.11 7.30
CA THR A 93 2.26 25.70 8.66
C THR A 93 2.60 24.20 8.78
N GLY A 94 2.06 23.34 7.91
CA GLY A 94 2.39 21.92 7.81
C GLY A 94 3.71 21.67 7.08
N VAL A 95 4.00 22.42 6.01
CA VAL A 95 5.29 22.40 5.30
C VAL A 95 6.42 22.94 6.19
N ALA A 96 6.13 23.83 7.14
CA ALA A 96 7.10 24.32 8.12
C ALA A 96 7.45 23.30 9.24
N LYS A 97 6.72 22.19 9.34
CA LYS A 97 7.11 21.04 10.17
C LYS A 97 7.42 19.83 9.29
N LEU A 98 8.39 19.98 8.38
CA LEU A 98 9.11 18.82 7.89
C LEU A 98 9.64 18.10 9.14
N SER A 99 9.12 16.91 9.44
CA SER A 99 9.65 16.10 10.53
C SER A 99 11.07 15.73 10.12
N THR A 100 12.06 16.43 10.66
CA THR A 100 13.45 16.07 10.49
C THR A 100 13.65 14.74 11.20
N GLN A 101 14.09 13.73 10.46
CA GLN A 101 14.37 12.40 10.99
C GLN A 101 15.83 12.07 10.75
N SER A 102 16.49 11.52 11.76
CA SER A 102 17.85 11.00 11.63
C SER A 102 17.79 9.50 11.36
N LEU A 103 18.69 8.99 10.51
CA LEU A 103 18.87 7.54 10.32
C LEU A 103 19.73 6.92 11.44
N LYS A 104 20.31 7.76 12.30
CA LYS A 104 21.32 7.37 13.29
C LYS A 104 20.95 7.90 14.66
N GLU A 105 21.14 7.06 15.67
CA GLU A 105 21.05 7.42 17.07
C GLU A 105 22.46 7.31 17.65
N ASP A 106 23.00 8.41 18.18
CA ASP A 106 24.38 8.49 18.69
C ASP A 106 25.45 8.00 17.69
N GLY A 107 25.25 8.32 16.41
CA GLY A 107 26.15 7.91 15.31
C GLY A 107 26.02 6.44 14.90
N MET A 108 25.15 5.67 15.54
CA MET A 108 24.85 4.28 15.20
C MET A 108 23.57 4.20 14.37
N ILE A 109 23.56 3.38 13.32
CA ILE A 109 22.33 3.13 12.54
C ILE A 109 21.38 2.32 13.43
N SER A 110 20.16 2.84 13.64
CA SER A 110 19.16 2.23 14.53
C SER A 110 18.69 0.87 14.02
N THR A 111 18.16 0.05 14.91
CA THR A 111 17.73 -1.33 14.61
C THR A 111 16.64 -1.39 13.55
N GLU A 112 15.72 -0.42 13.58
CA GLU A 112 14.58 -0.30 12.68
C GLU A 112 15.07 0.05 11.27
N ILE A 113 16.03 0.98 11.17
CA ILE A 113 16.64 1.35 9.89
C ILE A 113 17.48 0.19 9.34
N ARG A 114 18.20 -0.57 10.19
CA ARG A 114 18.90 -1.78 9.75
C ARG A 114 17.94 -2.84 9.20
N ALA A 115 16.77 -3.01 9.81
CA ALA A 115 15.73 -3.90 9.31
C ALA A 115 15.21 -3.43 7.94
N CYS A 116 14.85 -2.14 7.83
CA CYS A 116 14.43 -1.53 6.58
C CYS A 116 15.47 -1.70 5.45
N VAL A 117 16.76 -1.48 5.77
CA VAL A 117 17.85 -1.70 4.82
C VAL A 117 17.89 -3.14 4.32
N ARG A 118 17.73 -4.15 5.20
CA ARG A 118 17.69 -5.55 4.79
C ARG A 118 16.47 -5.85 3.91
N ASP A 119 15.31 -5.28 4.21
CA ASP A 119 14.10 -5.48 3.43
C ASP A 119 14.24 -4.90 2.02
N ILE A 120 14.83 -3.70 1.89
CA ILE A 120 15.12 -3.06 0.60
C ILE A 120 16.07 -3.96 -0.23
N VAL A 121 17.15 -4.46 0.37
CA VAL A 121 18.10 -5.35 -0.33
C VAL A 121 17.44 -6.69 -0.69
N SER A 122 16.63 -7.26 0.19
CA SER A 122 15.90 -8.51 -0.08
C SER A 122 14.89 -8.39 -1.22
N SER A 123 14.40 -7.17 -1.46
CA SER A 123 13.54 -6.83 -2.61
C SER A 123 14.32 -6.71 -3.92
N GLY A 124 15.63 -6.96 -3.92
CA GLY A 124 16.49 -6.96 -5.11
C GLY A 124 17.19 -5.63 -5.37
N ALA A 125 17.15 -4.67 -4.45
CA ALA A 125 17.85 -3.41 -4.62
C ALA A 125 19.37 -3.57 -4.43
N PRO A 126 20.20 -2.98 -5.31
CA PRO A 126 21.65 -3.00 -5.13
C PRO A 126 22.07 -2.18 -3.92
N VAL A 127 23.09 -2.66 -3.20
CA VAL A 127 23.59 -2.10 -1.93
C VAL A 127 23.96 -0.62 -2.05
N GLU A 128 24.47 -0.21 -3.21
CA GLU A 128 24.89 1.16 -3.52
C GLU A 128 23.72 2.13 -3.73
N SER A 129 22.52 1.60 -3.99
CA SER A 129 21.32 2.42 -4.25
C SER A 129 20.40 2.55 -3.04
N VAL A 130 20.65 1.80 -1.97
CA VAL A 130 19.78 1.80 -0.78
C VAL A 130 19.61 3.20 -0.17
N ASP A 131 20.70 3.95 -0.01
CA ASP A 131 20.66 5.33 0.51
C ASP A 131 19.78 6.24 -0.37
N LYS A 132 19.98 6.17 -1.69
CA LYS A 132 19.18 6.95 -2.67
C LYS A 132 17.70 6.59 -2.60
N ILE A 133 17.38 5.31 -2.44
CA ILE A 133 16.01 4.83 -2.30
C ILE A 133 15.38 5.39 -1.03
N ILE A 134 16.08 5.31 0.12
CA ILE A 134 15.59 5.85 1.40
C ILE A 134 15.31 7.36 1.28
N HIS A 135 16.26 8.13 0.73
CA HIS A 135 16.07 9.57 0.54
C HIS A 135 14.96 9.90 -0.47
N ALA A 136 14.79 9.11 -1.54
CA ALA A 136 13.73 9.32 -2.51
C ALA A 136 12.35 9.07 -1.90
N VAL A 137 12.19 7.98 -1.13
CA VAL A 137 10.95 7.65 -0.42
C VAL A 137 10.64 8.71 0.63
N ALA A 138 11.63 9.13 1.43
CA ALA A 138 11.46 10.17 2.44
C ALA A 138 11.07 11.52 1.82
N LYS A 139 11.71 11.88 0.69
CA LYS A 139 11.33 13.08 -0.08
C LYS A 139 9.89 13.01 -0.57
N GLY A 140 9.43 11.85 -1.04
CA GLY A 140 8.03 11.64 -1.44
C GLY A 140 7.03 11.78 -0.29
N LEU A 141 7.47 11.51 0.95
CA LEU A 141 6.68 11.65 2.17
C LEU A 141 6.84 13.02 2.86
N ASN A 142 7.55 13.97 2.25
CA ASN A 142 7.92 15.26 2.86
C ASN A 142 8.65 15.08 4.22
N ILE A 143 9.50 14.06 4.34
CA ILE A 143 10.38 13.84 5.49
C ILE A 143 11.80 14.27 5.10
N GLN A 144 12.39 15.16 5.88
CA GLN A 144 13.78 15.57 5.66
C GLN A 144 14.70 14.65 6.45
N ILE A 145 15.53 13.89 5.74
CA ILE A 145 16.57 13.05 6.33
C ILE A 145 17.91 13.79 6.26
N CYS A 146 18.57 13.96 7.41
CA CYS A 146 19.86 14.65 7.50
C CYS A 146 21.08 13.75 7.30
N ASP A 147 20.92 12.44 7.54
CA ASP A 147 22.02 11.48 7.54
C ASP A 147 22.06 10.63 6.28
N HIS A 148 23.24 10.08 6.00
CA HIS A 148 23.47 9.12 4.93
C HIS A 148 24.00 7.77 5.46
N ILE A 149 23.66 6.71 4.73
CA ILE A 149 24.15 5.35 4.94
C ILE A 149 25.09 4.99 3.78
N SER A 150 26.35 4.72 4.10
CA SER A 150 27.32 4.30 3.08
C SER A 150 27.05 2.87 2.61
N ALA A 151 27.38 2.56 1.34
CA ALA A 151 27.29 1.20 0.79
C ALA A 151 28.03 0.16 1.66
N ARG A 152 29.17 0.54 2.25
CA ARG A 152 29.91 -0.31 3.20
C ARG A 152 29.08 -0.66 4.44
N SER A 153 28.34 0.30 4.99
CA SER A 153 27.47 0.09 6.16
C SER A 153 26.28 -0.78 5.80
N THR A 154 25.65 -0.51 4.64
CA THR A 154 24.60 -1.36 4.08
C THR A 154 25.07 -2.80 3.91
N GLY A 155 26.25 -3.03 3.31
CA GLY A 155 26.83 -4.35 3.16
C GLY A 155 27.08 -5.06 4.49
N ARG A 156 27.59 -4.35 5.50
CA ARG A 156 27.76 -4.89 6.86
C ARG A 156 26.43 -5.28 7.50
N ILE A 157 25.40 -4.45 7.38
CA ILE A 157 24.06 -4.72 7.91
C ILE A 157 23.46 -6.00 7.30
N VAL A 158 23.68 -6.22 6.00
CA VAL A 158 23.24 -7.44 5.32
C VAL A 158 24.00 -8.67 5.82
N ILE A 159 25.33 -8.58 5.96
CA ILE A 159 26.16 -9.67 6.48
C ILE A 159 25.79 -10.00 7.93
N GLU A 160 25.62 -8.99 8.78
CA GLU A 160 25.13 -9.14 10.16
C GLU A 160 23.77 -9.84 10.19
N GLY A 161 22.85 -9.47 9.30
CA GLY A 161 21.57 -10.16 9.13
C GLY A 161 21.71 -11.62 8.74
N GLY A 162 22.67 -11.94 7.85
CA GLY A 162 22.99 -13.33 7.48
C GLY A 162 23.49 -14.16 8.66
N VAL A 163 24.40 -13.60 9.47
CA VAL A 163 24.86 -14.26 10.71
C VAL A 163 23.70 -14.46 11.68
N ALA A 164 22.86 -13.44 11.89
CA ALA A 164 21.68 -13.55 12.74
C ALA A 164 20.72 -14.66 12.26
N ALA A 165 20.52 -14.81 10.95
CA ALA A 165 19.71 -15.88 10.38
C ALA A 165 20.32 -17.27 10.68
N GLN A 166 21.64 -17.43 10.59
CA GLN A 166 22.33 -18.68 10.98
C GLN A 166 22.09 -19.02 12.44
N LEU A 167 22.19 -18.03 13.34
CA LEU A 167 21.92 -18.21 14.76
C LEU A 167 20.47 -18.69 15.00
N GLN A 168 19.51 -18.04 14.34
CA GLN A 168 18.09 -18.39 14.45
C GLN A 168 17.79 -19.80 13.94
N ILE A 169 18.48 -20.26 12.90
CA ILE A 169 18.33 -21.63 12.39
C ILE A 169 18.79 -22.65 13.44
N VAL A 170 19.95 -22.44 14.06
CA VAL A 170 20.46 -23.35 15.11
C VAL A 170 19.52 -23.35 16.31
N ASP A 171 19.06 -22.17 16.74
CA ASP A 171 18.11 -22.02 17.84
C ASP A 171 16.76 -22.73 17.57
N ALA A 172 16.24 -22.59 16.35
CA ALA A 172 15.02 -23.29 15.93
C ALA A 172 15.18 -24.82 15.94
N ILE A 173 16.35 -25.34 15.56
CA ILE A 173 16.65 -26.77 15.53
C ILE A 173 16.88 -27.32 16.95
N LYS A 174 17.50 -26.54 17.82
CA LYS A 174 17.67 -26.86 19.24
C LYS A 174 16.33 -27.15 19.91
N ASP A 175 15.33 -26.30 19.68
CA ASP A 175 13.99 -26.41 20.26
C ASP A 175 13.05 -27.39 19.53
N ALA A 176 13.51 -28.00 18.45
CA ALA A 176 12.72 -28.96 17.69
C ALA A 176 13.10 -30.39 18.08
N ASP A 177 12.10 -31.28 18.22
CA ASP A 177 12.36 -32.72 18.36
C ASP A 177 12.87 -33.29 17.04
N HIS A 178 12.27 -32.85 15.94
CA HIS A 178 12.52 -33.35 14.59
C HIS A 178 12.31 -32.24 13.55
N PHE A 179 13.00 -32.36 12.42
CA PHE A 179 12.79 -31.49 11.26
C PHE A 179 13.06 -32.21 9.94
N THR A 180 12.57 -31.62 8.85
CA THR A 180 12.82 -32.12 7.49
C THR A 180 13.77 -31.19 6.79
N ALA A 181 14.87 -31.70 6.24
CA ALA A 181 15.74 -30.93 5.35
C ALA A 181 15.51 -31.37 3.91
N SER A 182 15.54 -30.40 3.00
CA SER A 182 15.49 -30.59 1.57
C SER A 182 16.61 -29.80 0.92
N GLY A 183 17.15 -30.32 -0.16
CA GLY A 183 18.10 -29.59 -0.99
C GLY A 183 17.81 -29.89 -2.46
N ASP A 184 17.94 -28.87 -3.29
CA ASP A 184 17.85 -29.02 -4.73
C ASP A 184 19.10 -28.46 -5.39
N GLY A 185 19.65 -29.23 -6.33
CA GLY A 185 20.85 -28.91 -7.08
C GLY A 185 20.49 -28.59 -8.53
N THR A 186 20.87 -27.41 -9.01
CA THR A 186 20.67 -27.00 -10.40
C THR A 186 21.98 -26.54 -11.04
N SER A 187 22.06 -26.58 -12.38
CA SER A 187 23.21 -26.07 -13.12
C SER A 187 22.81 -24.85 -13.94
N HIS A 188 23.61 -23.79 -13.88
CA HIS A 188 23.46 -22.63 -14.75
C HIS A 188 24.82 -22.18 -15.28
N LYS A 189 24.99 -22.15 -16.61
CA LYS A 189 26.22 -21.73 -17.31
C LYS A 189 27.49 -22.41 -16.78
N HIS A 190 27.48 -23.74 -16.70
CA HIS A 190 28.59 -24.58 -16.20
C HIS A 190 28.94 -24.37 -14.71
N LEU A 191 28.10 -23.68 -13.96
CA LEU A 191 28.20 -23.56 -12.51
C LEU A 191 27.07 -24.35 -11.87
N ASN A 192 27.40 -25.20 -10.90
CA ASN A 192 26.40 -25.96 -10.14
C ASN A 192 26.03 -25.16 -8.89
N TYR A 193 24.75 -25.04 -8.62
CA TYR A 193 24.20 -24.35 -7.46
C TYR A 193 23.38 -25.33 -6.63
N GLU A 194 23.54 -25.24 -5.33
CA GLU A 194 22.77 -26.00 -4.36
C GLU A 194 21.96 -25.03 -3.50
N SER A 195 20.65 -25.20 -3.56
CA SER A 195 19.70 -24.56 -2.65
C SER A 195 19.38 -25.53 -1.52
N ARG A 196 19.28 -25.03 -0.29
CA ARG A 196 19.02 -25.85 0.88
C ARG A 196 17.94 -25.21 1.74
N PHE A 197 17.04 -26.04 2.24
CA PHE A 197 15.89 -25.63 3.04
C PHE A 197 15.68 -26.58 4.20
N ILE A 198 15.19 -26.04 5.31
CA ILE A 198 14.77 -26.81 6.47
C ILE A 198 13.34 -26.42 6.81
N ALA A 199 12.49 -27.41 7.03
CA ALA A 199 11.16 -27.26 7.60
C ALA A 199 11.19 -27.68 9.07
N VAL A 200 11.09 -26.70 9.97
CA VAL A 200 11.00 -26.88 11.43
C VAL A 200 9.64 -26.37 11.89
N LYS A 201 8.83 -27.25 12.50
CA LYS A 201 7.45 -26.93 12.91
C LYS A 201 6.64 -26.43 11.69
N GLN A 202 6.14 -25.19 11.73
CA GLN A 202 5.37 -24.55 10.65
C GLN A 202 6.22 -23.59 9.79
N ASN A 203 7.52 -23.49 10.05
CA ASN A 203 8.41 -22.54 9.39
C ASN A 203 9.33 -23.24 8.40
N ILE A 204 9.48 -22.65 7.20
CA ILE A 204 10.47 -23.05 6.20
C ILE A 204 11.60 -22.03 6.24
N LEU A 205 12.79 -22.50 6.61
CA LEU A 205 14.01 -21.70 6.72
C LEU A 205 14.91 -22.01 5.53
N ALA A 206 15.30 -20.97 4.80
CA ALA A 206 16.29 -21.08 3.73
C ALA A 206 17.70 -21.02 4.33
N LEU A 207 18.53 -21.99 3.97
CA LEU A 207 19.94 -22.07 4.37
C LEU A 207 20.88 -21.35 3.38
N GLY A 208 20.31 -20.73 2.35
CA GLY A 208 21.02 -20.04 1.30
C GLY A 208 21.28 -20.88 0.06
N LEU A 209 21.99 -20.24 -0.88
CA LEU A 209 22.41 -20.78 -2.17
C LEU A 209 23.94 -20.84 -2.17
N THR A 210 24.49 -22.01 -2.44
CA THR A 210 25.96 -22.19 -2.55
C THR A 210 26.31 -22.76 -3.90
N GLN A 211 27.44 -22.34 -4.46
CA GLN A 211 27.99 -23.01 -5.62
C GLN A 211 28.67 -24.32 -5.20
N ALA A 212 28.44 -25.40 -5.95
CA ALA A 212 29.05 -26.71 -5.75
C ALA A 212 30.02 -27.04 -6.90
N PRO A 213 31.11 -27.78 -6.64
CA PRO A 213 32.01 -28.24 -7.70
C PRO A 213 31.32 -29.22 -8.67
N SER A 214 30.54 -30.17 -8.16
CA SER A 214 29.77 -31.16 -8.94
C SER A 214 28.43 -31.50 -8.29
N HIS A 215 27.60 -32.28 -9.00
CA HIS A 215 26.31 -32.80 -8.52
C HIS A 215 26.39 -34.20 -7.91
N THR A 216 27.57 -34.61 -7.44
CA THR A 216 27.68 -35.93 -6.79
C THR A 216 27.06 -35.90 -5.39
N SER A 217 26.37 -36.97 -5.01
CA SER A 217 25.75 -37.09 -3.69
C SER A 217 26.76 -36.94 -2.53
N LYS A 218 28.02 -37.32 -2.78
CA LYS A 218 29.12 -37.20 -1.81
C LYS A 218 29.53 -35.73 -1.59
N GLU A 219 29.61 -34.94 -2.64
CA GLU A 219 29.92 -33.51 -2.54
C GLU A 219 28.76 -32.72 -1.95
N GLN A 220 27.53 -33.04 -2.31
CA GLN A 220 26.33 -32.49 -1.68
C GLN A 220 26.34 -32.73 -0.16
N MET A 221 26.62 -33.96 0.27
CA MET A 221 26.72 -34.31 1.69
C MET A 221 27.84 -33.54 2.40
N ALA A 222 29.01 -33.40 1.77
CA ALA A 222 30.11 -32.61 2.31
C ALA A 222 29.74 -31.12 2.43
N GLY A 223 29.02 -30.58 1.45
CA GLY A 223 28.47 -29.22 1.48
C GLY A 223 27.49 -29.01 2.63
N TRP A 224 26.61 -29.98 2.90
CA TRP A 224 25.74 -29.98 4.07
C TRP A 224 26.55 -29.97 5.37
N LEU A 225 27.49 -30.90 5.55
CA LEU A 225 28.31 -30.99 6.75
C LEU A 225 29.02 -29.68 7.05
N LYS A 226 29.72 -29.13 6.06
CA LYS A 226 30.44 -27.86 6.19
C LYS A 226 29.51 -26.71 6.57
N LEU A 227 28.36 -26.59 5.90
CA LEU A 227 27.40 -25.52 6.18
C LEU A 227 26.83 -25.62 7.61
N ILE A 228 26.45 -26.82 8.05
CA ILE A 228 25.93 -27.02 9.41
C ILE A 228 27.03 -26.71 10.43
N GLU A 229 28.26 -27.19 10.23
CA GLU A 229 29.38 -26.92 11.12
C GLU A 229 29.69 -25.42 11.23
N GLU A 230 29.68 -24.68 10.11
CA GLU A 230 29.85 -23.22 10.10
C GLU A 230 28.75 -22.51 10.91
N MET A 231 27.48 -22.90 10.75
CA MET A 231 26.37 -22.30 11.51
C MET A 231 26.46 -22.59 13.01
N TYR A 232 26.76 -23.82 13.40
CA TYR A 232 26.93 -24.18 14.82
C TYR A 232 28.16 -23.51 15.41
N THR A 233 29.24 -23.35 14.64
CA THR A 233 30.42 -22.57 15.06
C THR A 233 30.06 -21.11 15.28
N ALA A 234 29.30 -20.49 14.38
CA ALA A 234 28.81 -19.12 14.56
C ALA A 234 27.91 -19.02 15.80
N TYR A 235 27.02 -20.00 16.02
CA TYR A 235 26.15 -20.07 17.20
C TYR A 235 26.95 -20.16 18.50
N ASN A 236 27.85 -21.13 18.62
CA ASN A 236 28.66 -21.34 19.81
C ASN A 236 29.62 -20.18 20.10
N ASN A 237 29.99 -19.40 19.09
CA ASN A 237 30.78 -18.17 19.27
C ASN A 237 29.96 -16.97 19.73
N SER A 238 28.63 -17.00 19.56
CA SER A 238 27.72 -15.94 20.00
C SER A 238 27.57 -15.92 21.54
N PRO A 239 27.14 -14.80 22.15
CA PRO A 239 26.89 -14.77 23.60
C PRO A 239 25.91 -15.85 24.08
N LEU A 240 24.88 -16.16 23.28
CA LEU A 240 23.88 -17.18 23.60
C LEU A 240 24.50 -18.59 23.57
N GLY A 241 25.23 -18.93 22.50
CA GLY A 241 25.86 -20.24 22.37
C GLY A 241 27.05 -20.45 23.31
N ARG A 242 27.70 -19.39 23.81
CA ARG A 242 28.69 -19.53 24.89
C ARG A 242 28.05 -19.94 26.21
N ALA A 243 26.84 -19.47 26.49
CA ALA A 243 26.09 -19.87 27.68
C ALA A 243 25.49 -21.27 27.53
N TYR A 244 25.03 -21.61 26.33
CA TYR A 244 24.39 -22.89 26.02
C TYR A 244 24.93 -23.47 24.70
N PRO A 245 26.12 -24.08 24.71
CA PRO A 245 26.74 -24.59 23.50
C PRO A 245 25.95 -25.77 22.94
N GLU A 246 25.84 -25.83 21.62
CA GLU A 246 25.16 -26.90 20.90
C GLU A 246 26.15 -27.70 20.04
N ASP A 247 25.91 -29.01 19.97
CA ASP A 247 26.70 -29.90 19.13
C ASP A 247 26.04 -30.04 17.75
N PHE A 248 26.80 -29.74 16.69
CA PHE A 248 26.31 -29.83 15.30
C PHE A 248 25.81 -31.23 14.94
N ARG A 249 26.30 -32.29 15.61
CA ARG A 249 25.85 -33.67 15.40
C ARG A 249 24.37 -33.86 15.71
N THR A 250 23.81 -33.07 16.62
CA THR A 250 22.38 -33.09 16.97
C THR A 250 21.48 -32.80 15.76
N PHE A 251 21.95 -31.95 14.83
CA PHE A 251 21.29 -31.67 13.55
C PHE A 251 20.94 -32.97 12.81
N PHE A 252 21.93 -33.84 12.61
CA PHE A 252 21.80 -35.06 11.82
C PHE A 252 21.02 -36.16 12.55
N ILE A 253 20.91 -36.09 13.87
CA ILE A 253 20.07 -37.00 14.65
C ILE A 253 18.60 -36.60 14.52
N LYS A 254 18.30 -35.30 14.57
CA LYS A 254 16.93 -34.76 14.53
C LYS A 254 16.30 -34.75 13.13
N ILE A 255 17.09 -34.90 12.06
CA ILE A 255 16.55 -34.95 10.69
C ILE A 255 15.72 -36.23 10.45
N THR A 256 14.52 -36.08 9.88
CA THR A 256 13.57 -37.20 9.68
C THR A 256 13.58 -37.77 8.27
N VAL A 257 13.77 -36.96 7.22
CA VAL A 257 13.43 -37.35 5.84
C VAL A 257 14.55 -37.07 4.83
N ALA A 258 15.65 -37.80 4.91
CA ALA A 258 16.55 -37.88 3.76
C ALA A 258 17.34 -39.20 3.75
N ARG A 259 17.03 -40.08 2.79
CA ARG A 259 17.70 -41.38 2.59
C ARG A 259 19.22 -41.22 2.49
N ALA A 260 19.68 -40.12 1.90
CA ALA A 260 21.10 -39.77 1.80
C ALA A 260 21.81 -39.61 3.15
N PHE A 261 21.10 -39.18 4.20
CA PHE A 261 21.67 -38.96 5.53
C PHE A 261 21.50 -40.17 6.46
N LEU A 262 20.82 -41.24 6.03
CA LEU A 262 20.50 -42.35 6.93
C LEU A 262 21.75 -43.03 7.50
N GLU A 263 22.77 -43.23 6.67
CA GLU A 263 24.04 -43.82 7.10
C GLU A 263 24.79 -42.89 8.08
N MET A 264 24.85 -41.60 7.74
CA MET A 264 25.43 -40.56 8.61
C MET A 264 24.72 -40.49 9.96
N LYS A 265 23.39 -40.43 9.95
CA LYS A 265 22.55 -40.40 11.14
C LYS A 265 22.82 -41.61 12.03
N LYS A 266 22.84 -42.83 11.46
CA LYS A 266 23.14 -44.06 12.22
C LYS A 266 24.54 -44.02 12.83
N ARG A 267 25.54 -43.50 12.11
CA ARG A 267 26.90 -43.37 12.61
C ARG A 267 26.97 -42.38 13.78
N LEU A 268 26.48 -41.16 13.59
CA LEU A 268 26.52 -40.11 14.61
C LEU A 268 25.68 -40.44 15.85
N ASP A 269 24.53 -41.08 15.68
CA ASP A 269 23.67 -41.57 16.76
C ASP A 269 24.37 -42.67 17.59
N ARG A 270 25.16 -43.54 16.94
CA ARG A 270 26.02 -44.51 17.66
C ARG A 270 27.16 -43.83 18.40
N GLU A 271 27.82 -42.85 17.79
CA GLU A 271 28.90 -42.08 18.42
C GLU A 271 28.40 -41.36 19.67
N ILE A 272 27.29 -40.61 19.58
CA ILE A 272 26.73 -39.86 20.71
C ILE A 272 26.26 -40.81 21.82
N ARG A 273 25.58 -41.91 21.49
CA ARG A 273 25.23 -42.92 22.51
C ARG A 273 26.46 -43.57 23.14
N GLY A 274 27.50 -43.81 22.36
CA GLY A 274 28.78 -44.34 22.83
C GLY A 274 29.44 -43.38 23.83
N GLU A 275 29.56 -42.10 23.48
CA GLU A 275 30.08 -41.04 24.37
C GLU A 275 29.28 -40.96 25.66
N HIS A 276 27.93 -40.94 25.57
CA HIS A 276 27.08 -40.91 26.76
C HIS A 276 27.22 -42.17 27.63
N ALA A 277 27.37 -43.35 27.02
CA ALA A 277 27.64 -44.58 27.76
C ALA A 277 29.01 -44.53 28.47
N LEU A 278 30.05 -44.03 27.79
CA LEU A 278 31.39 -43.88 28.36
C LEU A 278 31.43 -42.92 29.55
N LEU A 279 30.66 -41.81 29.50
CA LEU A 279 30.56 -40.85 30.61
C LEU A 279 29.94 -41.47 31.88
N HIS A 280 29.11 -42.50 31.75
CA HIS A 280 28.48 -43.20 32.87
C HIS A 280 29.25 -44.46 33.32
N LEU A 281 30.36 -44.80 32.65
CA LEU A 281 31.20 -45.90 33.09
C LEU A 281 32.04 -45.49 34.30
N THR A 282 32.18 -46.40 35.25
CA THR A 282 33.17 -46.30 36.32
C THR A 282 34.58 -46.40 35.74
N ALA A 283 35.55 -45.69 36.32
CA ALA A 283 36.95 -45.67 35.85
C ALA A 283 37.56 -47.07 35.54
N PRO A 284 37.33 -48.15 36.32
CA PRO A 284 37.86 -49.48 35.99
C PRO A 284 37.30 -50.03 34.68
N LYS A 285 35.98 -49.94 34.49
CA LYS A 285 35.32 -50.39 33.25
C LYS A 285 35.74 -49.58 32.03
N LEU A 286 36.00 -48.28 32.21
CA LEU A 286 36.51 -47.43 31.14
C LEU A 286 37.92 -47.87 30.72
N LEU A 287 38.79 -48.21 31.67
CA LEU A 287 40.11 -48.74 31.39
C LEU A 287 40.03 -50.07 30.61
N ASP A 288 39.17 -51.00 31.01
CA ASP A 288 38.96 -52.27 30.30
C ASP A 288 38.60 -52.05 28.82
N VAL A 289 37.67 -51.13 28.55
CA VAL A 289 37.26 -50.76 27.18
C VAL A 289 38.41 -50.14 26.41
N ILE A 290 39.20 -49.25 27.03
CA ILE A 290 40.37 -48.65 26.39
C ILE A 290 41.41 -49.72 26.06
N TYR A 291 41.68 -50.66 26.97
CA TYR A 291 42.59 -51.78 26.74
C TYR A 291 42.14 -52.63 25.55
N GLU A 292 40.87 -53.02 25.49
CA GLU A 292 40.33 -53.82 24.39
C GLU A 292 40.43 -53.11 23.03
N ILE A 293 40.06 -51.82 22.97
CA ILE A 293 40.18 -51.01 21.74
C ILE A 293 41.65 -50.86 21.33
N THR A 294 42.56 -50.70 22.30
CA THR A 294 43.98 -50.50 22.04
C THR A 294 44.63 -51.78 21.54
N ASP A 295 44.32 -52.93 22.16
CA ASP A 295 44.76 -54.26 21.70
C ASP A 295 44.28 -54.54 20.27
N HIS A 296 42.99 -54.30 19.98
CA HIS A 296 42.46 -54.44 18.62
C HIS A 296 43.15 -53.54 17.60
N LYS A 297 43.44 -52.27 17.96
CA LYS A 297 44.15 -51.35 17.06
C LYS A 297 45.60 -51.77 16.84
N ILE A 298 46.28 -52.27 17.87
CA ILE A 298 47.64 -52.79 17.78
C ILE A 298 47.67 -54.01 16.85
N GLN A 299 46.74 -54.96 17.03
CA GLN A 299 46.58 -56.13 16.16
C GLN A 299 46.28 -55.75 14.71
N ALA A 300 45.37 -54.81 14.47
CA ALA A 300 45.02 -54.34 13.13
C ALA A 300 46.17 -53.58 12.43
N ALA A 301 47.03 -52.90 13.20
CA ALA A 301 48.23 -52.21 12.70
C ALA A 301 49.44 -53.15 12.50
N GLY A 302 49.31 -54.44 12.81
CA GLY A 302 50.33 -55.45 12.57
C GLY A 302 51.31 -55.71 13.74
N GLY A 303 50.93 -55.41 14.99
CA GLY A 303 51.67 -55.86 16.19
C GLY A 303 50.76 -56.56 17.20
N MET A 304 51.23 -57.36 18.17
CA MET A 304 52.55 -57.94 18.36
C MET A 304 52.59 -59.34 17.72
N ALA A 305 53.50 -59.53 16.76
CA ALA A 305 53.99 -60.88 16.47
C ALA A 305 54.74 -61.35 17.73
N ALA A 306 54.19 -62.35 18.40
CA ALA A 306 54.93 -63.21 19.33
C ALA A 306 55.77 -64.19 18.53
#